data_AF-A0A383F5Z7-F1
#
_entry.id   AF-A0A383F5Z7-F1
#
_cell.length_a   1.000
_cell.length_b   1.000
_cell.length_c   1.000
_cell.angle_alpha   90.00
_cell.angle_beta   90.00
_cell.angle_gamma   90.00
#
_symmetry.space_group_name_H-M   'P 1'
#
loop_
_entity.id
_entity.type
_entity.pdbx_description
1 polymer ?
#
loop_
_entity_poly.entity_id
_entity_poly.type
_entity_poly.pdbx_seq_one_letter_code
_entity_poly.pdbx_strand_id
1 'polypeptide(L)'
;LDNLSNTLNIFLGANVACAQCHDHPFAEWTQREFYELAAFFGATDVSDRDPRKVGNKLGKGELSKQDVIKAVAPNLARVHTKGAQTLKFPDDYVYDDVKPGSPVDPLLFVWESGDEKGPAYDVNLKNPKNLRASFAKWLTHEKNPRFAATIANRLWKRSFGLGVKEPLEDLDDLSKSSNPALLQLLGQVMVKADFDLREFQRVLFNTKAYQAKASVSPPIGDIDKYL
;
A
#
# COMPACT_ATOMS: atom_id res chain seq x y z
N LEU A 1 -13.26 -1.15 6.65
CA LEU A 1 -13.21 -0.79 5.22
C LEU A 1 -12.03 0.14 4.96
N ASP A 2 -11.86 1.18 5.77
CA ASP A 2 -10.74 2.15 5.68
C ASP A 2 -9.35 1.51 5.66
N ASN A 3 -9.16 0.39 6.38
CA ASN A 3 -7.92 -0.37 6.35
C ASN A 3 -7.54 -0.82 4.93
N LEU A 4 -8.50 -1.19 4.09
CA LEU A 4 -8.25 -1.53 2.69
C LEU A 4 -7.79 -0.29 1.92
N SER A 5 -8.57 0.80 1.98
CA SER A 5 -8.27 2.04 1.26
C SER A 5 -6.87 2.54 1.58
N ASN A 6 -6.52 2.57 2.87
CA ASN A 6 -5.18 2.96 3.33
C ASN A 6 -4.11 1.98 2.83
N THR A 7 -4.37 0.68 2.86
CA THR A 7 -3.42 -0.33 2.38
C THR A 7 -3.16 -0.19 0.89
N LEU A 8 -4.19 -0.03 0.06
CA LEU A 8 -4.02 0.13 -1.39
C LEU A 8 -3.38 1.46 -1.77
N ASN A 9 -3.72 2.54 -1.05
CA ASN A 9 -3.06 3.83 -1.23
C ASN A 9 -1.56 3.76 -0.86
N ILE A 10 -1.24 3.18 0.30
CA ILE A 10 0.14 3.08 0.78
C ILE A 10 0.93 2.10 -0.07
N PHE A 11 0.41 0.96 -0.49
CA PHE A 11 1.24 -0.08 -1.11
C PHE A 11 1.14 -0.14 -2.62
N LEU A 12 0.03 0.28 -3.22
CA LEU A 12 -0.15 0.28 -4.67
C LEU A 12 -0.30 1.69 -5.26
N GLY A 13 -0.32 2.74 -4.43
CA GLY A 13 -0.59 4.09 -4.89
C GLY A 13 -1.94 4.20 -5.59
N ALA A 14 -2.94 3.44 -5.15
CA ALA A 14 -4.28 3.46 -5.70
C ALA A 14 -5.23 4.22 -4.78
N ASN A 15 -5.96 5.18 -5.31
CA ASN A 15 -6.97 5.91 -4.56
C ASN A 15 -8.36 5.28 -4.78
N VAL A 16 -8.71 4.33 -3.93
CA VAL A 16 -9.98 3.58 -4.04
C VAL A 16 -11.05 4.06 -3.07
N ALA A 17 -10.85 5.18 -2.36
CA ALA A 17 -11.73 5.57 -1.27
C ALA A 17 -13.17 5.85 -1.73
N CYS A 18 -13.36 6.41 -2.93
CA CYS A 18 -14.70 6.62 -3.51
C CYS A 18 -15.45 5.30 -3.73
N ALA A 19 -14.72 4.25 -4.15
CA ALA A 19 -15.24 2.88 -4.37
C ALA A 19 -15.82 2.23 -3.09
N GLN A 20 -15.69 2.86 -1.92
CA GLN A 20 -16.38 2.41 -0.72
C GLN A 20 -17.90 2.62 -0.80
N CYS A 21 -18.35 3.66 -1.51
CA CYS A 21 -19.75 4.06 -1.57
C CYS A 21 -20.34 3.99 -2.99
N HIS A 22 -19.53 4.18 -4.03
CA HIS A 22 -19.93 4.12 -5.44
C HIS A 22 -18.71 3.88 -6.32
N ASP A 23 -18.87 3.37 -7.54
CA ASP A 23 -17.79 3.23 -8.51
C ASP A 23 -16.97 4.51 -8.65
N HIS A 24 -15.65 4.37 -8.71
CA HIS A 24 -14.75 5.52 -8.75
C HIS A 24 -14.99 6.36 -10.03
N PRO A 25 -15.13 7.69 -9.93
CA PRO A 25 -15.60 8.51 -11.06
C PRO A 25 -14.57 8.70 -12.19
N PHE A 26 -13.29 8.46 -11.91
CA PHE A 26 -12.17 8.72 -12.82
C PHE A 26 -11.22 7.53 -13.04
N ALA A 27 -11.52 6.38 -12.43
CA ALA A 27 -10.67 5.20 -12.47
C ALA A 27 -11.54 3.95 -12.53
N GLU A 28 -11.00 2.87 -13.08
CA GLU A 28 -11.69 1.59 -13.28
C GLU A 28 -11.75 0.78 -11.97
N TRP A 29 -12.21 1.39 -10.88
CA TRP A 29 -12.43 0.73 -9.60
C TRP A 29 -13.92 0.71 -9.30
N THR A 30 -14.52 -0.47 -9.30
CA THR A 30 -15.93 -0.64 -8.95
C THR A 30 -16.13 -0.75 -7.44
N GLN A 31 -17.33 -0.41 -6.97
CA GLN A 31 -17.71 -0.64 -5.58
C GLN A 31 -17.62 -2.12 -5.24
N ARG A 32 -18.03 -3.00 -6.15
CA ARG A 32 -17.92 -4.45 -5.97
C ARG A 32 -16.50 -4.90 -5.67
N GLU A 33 -15.54 -4.55 -6.54
CA GLU A 33 -14.13 -4.93 -6.38
C GLU A 33 -13.55 -4.41 -5.06
N PHE A 34 -13.94 -3.20 -4.65
CA PHE A 34 -13.55 -2.66 -3.35
C PHE A 34 -13.98 -3.58 -2.20
N TYR A 35 -15.24 -4.01 -2.17
CA TYR A 35 -15.72 -4.92 -1.13
C TYR A 35 -15.07 -6.30 -1.22
N GLU A 36 -14.88 -6.84 -2.42
CA GLU A 36 -14.21 -8.13 -2.64
C GLU A 36 -12.75 -8.12 -2.14
N LEU A 37 -12.01 -7.03 -2.35
CA LEU A 37 -10.68 -6.86 -1.75
C LEU A 37 -10.77 -6.65 -0.23
N ALA A 38 -11.79 -5.93 0.25
CA ALA A 38 -11.96 -5.66 1.68
C ALA A 38 -12.29 -6.93 2.46
N ALA A 39 -12.93 -7.90 1.82
CA ALA A 39 -13.28 -9.19 2.39
C ALA A 39 -12.05 -9.98 2.87
N PHE A 40 -10.85 -9.75 2.33
CA PHE A 40 -9.61 -10.34 2.86
C PHE A 40 -9.28 -9.90 4.29
N PHE A 41 -9.80 -8.75 4.71
CA PHE A 41 -9.68 -8.23 6.05
C PHE A 41 -10.92 -8.52 6.91
N GLY A 42 -11.99 -9.11 6.36
CA GLY A 42 -13.26 -9.31 7.06
C GLY A 42 -13.21 -10.31 8.22
N ALA A 43 -12.13 -11.10 8.33
CA ALA A 43 -11.84 -11.95 9.49
C ALA A 43 -10.83 -11.30 10.46
N THR A 44 -10.63 -9.99 10.39
CA THR A 44 -9.67 -9.24 11.21
C THR A 44 -10.39 -8.26 12.14
N ASP A 45 -9.99 -8.23 13.40
CA ASP A 45 -10.40 -7.21 14.37
C ASP A 45 -9.18 -6.44 14.87
N VAL A 46 -9.37 -5.18 15.26
CA VAL A 46 -8.31 -4.37 15.89
C VAL A 46 -8.83 -3.87 17.22
N SER A 47 -8.07 -4.12 18.29
CA SER A 47 -8.35 -3.58 19.62
C SER A 47 -7.08 -3.05 20.24
N ASP A 48 -7.18 -2.10 21.15
CA ASP A 48 -6.02 -1.65 21.91
C ASP A 48 -5.71 -2.57 23.09
N ARG A 49 -4.42 -2.78 23.33
CA ARG A 49 -3.92 -3.37 24.57
C ARG A 49 -4.03 -2.33 25.68
N ASP A 50 -4.37 -2.77 26.88
CA ASP A 50 -4.25 -1.91 28.05
C ASP A 50 -2.75 -1.76 28.42
N PRO A 51 -2.16 -0.55 28.29
CA PRO A 51 -0.74 -0.33 28.58
C PRO A 51 -0.40 -0.67 30.04
N ARG A 52 -1.36 -0.52 30.97
CA ARG A 52 -1.16 -0.82 32.39
C ARG A 52 -0.94 -2.31 32.62
N LYS A 53 -1.59 -3.18 31.83
CA LYS A 53 -1.37 -4.63 31.90
C LYS A 53 0.05 -4.99 31.45
N VAL A 54 0.57 -4.32 30.43
CA VAL A 54 1.96 -4.51 29.95
C VAL A 54 2.95 -3.98 30.99
N GLY A 55 2.71 -2.78 31.54
CA GLY A 55 3.53 -2.21 32.60
C GLY A 55 3.57 -3.05 33.88
N ASN A 56 2.43 -3.61 34.32
CA ASN A 56 2.39 -4.52 35.46
C ASN A 56 3.19 -5.82 35.21
N LYS A 57 3.26 -6.27 33.95
CA LYS A 57 3.96 -7.52 33.59
C LYS A 57 5.48 -7.32 33.45
N LEU A 58 5.89 -6.22 32.82
CA LEU A 58 7.28 -5.99 32.40
C LEU A 58 8.04 -4.96 33.25
N GLY A 59 7.36 -4.10 34.00
CA GLY A 59 7.96 -3.06 34.84
C GLY A 59 8.52 -3.61 36.14
N LYS A 60 9.60 -4.40 36.07
CA LYS A 60 10.33 -4.96 37.20
C LYS A 60 11.82 -4.62 37.07
N GLY A 61 12.48 -4.37 38.19
CA GLY A 61 13.91 -4.05 38.22
C GLY A 61 14.19 -2.63 37.74
N GLU A 62 15.12 -2.46 36.81
CA GLU A 62 15.62 -1.16 36.33
C GLU A 62 14.59 -0.34 35.55
N LEU A 63 13.56 -0.98 35.00
CA LEU A 63 12.46 -0.30 34.29
C LEU A 63 11.24 -0.20 35.21
N SER A 64 10.83 1.03 35.54
CA SER A 64 9.61 1.22 36.31
C SER A 64 8.38 0.88 35.46
N LYS A 65 7.27 0.53 36.13
CA LYS A 65 5.97 0.37 35.49
C LYS A 65 5.59 1.58 34.63
N GLN A 66 5.88 2.80 35.08
CA GLN A 66 5.53 4.01 34.32
C GLN A 66 6.38 4.15 33.05
N ASP A 67 7.66 3.78 33.09
CA ASP A 67 8.54 3.84 31.93
C ASP A 67 8.07 2.86 30.85
N VAL A 68 7.71 1.64 31.26
CA VAL A 68 7.12 0.65 30.33
C VAL A 68 5.82 1.16 29.73
N ILE A 69 4.90 1.71 30.53
CA ILE A 69 3.62 2.26 30.05
C ILE A 69 3.87 3.34 29.00
N LYS A 70 4.76 4.30 29.28
CA LYS A 70 5.11 5.37 28.35
C LYS A 70 5.72 4.82 27.05
N ALA A 71 6.59 3.81 27.16
CA ALA A 71 7.22 3.20 26.00
C ALA A 71 6.24 2.43 25.10
N VAL A 72 5.21 1.79 25.67
CA VAL A 72 4.26 0.97 24.90
C VAL A 72 2.99 1.71 24.48
N ALA A 73 2.67 2.85 25.10
CA ALA A 73 1.46 3.62 24.81
C ALA A 73 1.30 4.01 23.32
N PRO A 74 2.37 4.27 22.54
CA PRO A 74 2.25 4.53 21.11
C PRO A 74 1.89 3.28 20.27
N ASN A 75 2.07 2.07 20.80
CA ASN A 75 1.95 0.79 20.06
C ASN A 75 1.00 -0.18 20.77
N LEU A 76 -0.24 0.27 20.99
CA LEU A 76 -1.26 -0.53 21.70
C LEU A 76 -2.13 -1.35 20.77
N ALA A 77 -2.22 -1.00 19.50
CA ALA A 77 -3.04 -1.71 18.53
C ALA A 77 -2.66 -3.20 18.48
N ARG A 78 -3.65 -4.06 18.65
CA ARG A 78 -3.54 -5.50 18.50
C ARG A 78 -4.53 -5.97 17.47
N VAL A 79 -4.01 -6.75 16.53
CA VAL A 79 -4.82 -7.44 15.54
C VAL A 79 -5.25 -8.79 16.08
N HIS A 80 -6.53 -9.10 15.96
CA HIS A 80 -7.11 -10.41 16.26
C HIS A 80 -7.69 -11.01 15.00
N THR A 81 -7.61 -12.32 14.90
CA THR A 81 -8.15 -13.06 13.76
C THR A 81 -9.39 -13.83 14.20
N LYS A 82 -10.51 -13.55 13.56
CA LYS A 82 -11.81 -14.20 13.80
C LYS A 82 -11.86 -15.57 13.12
N GLY A 83 -12.81 -16.40 13.55
CA GLY A 83 -13.06 -17.71 12.94
C GLY A 83 -13.80 -17.63 11.59
N ALA A 84 -14.43 -16.50 11.31
CA ALA A 84 -15.21 -16.26 10.10
C ALA A 84 -14.91 -14.86 9.54
N GLN A 85 -14.99 -14.76 8.22
CA GLN A 85 -15.15 -13.50 7.50
C GLN A 85 -16.64 -13.14 7.58
N THR A 86 -16.98 -11.90 7.91
CA THR A 86 -18.40 -11.48 8.06
C THR A 86 -18.76 -10.23 7.26
N LEU A 87 -17.98 -9.88 6.23
CA LEU A 87 -18.26 -8.68 5.44
C LEU A 87 -19.47 -8.93 4.54
N LYS A 88 -20.33 -7.93 4.45
CA LYS A 88 -21.48 -7.90 3.56
C LYS A 88 -21.43 -6.65 2.71
N PHE A 89 -22.05 -6.70 1.54
CA PHE A 89 -22.33 -5.50 0.77
C PHE A 89 -23.29 -4.59 1.56
N PRO A 90 -23.25 -3.26 1.35
CA PRO A 90 -24.17 -2.33 1.97
C PRO A 90 -25.63 -2.67 1.70
N ASP A 91 -26.51 -2.29 2.63
CA ASP A 91 -27.96 -2.47 2.46
C ASP A 91 -28.54 -1.50 1.41
N ASP A 92 -27.83 -0.39 1.16
CA ASP A 92 -28.14 0.65 0.18
C ASP A 92 -27.32 0.50 -1.12
N TYR A 93 -26.73 -0.67 -1.36
CA TYR A 93 -25.98 -0.94 -2.59
C TYR A 93 -26.86 -0.76 -3.83
N VAL A 94 -26.42 0.09 -4.78
CA VAL A 94 -27.28 0.62 -5.86
C VAL A 94 -27.15 -0.12 -7.19
N TYR A 95 -26.09 -0.91 -7.37
CA TYR A 95 -25.83 -1.62 -8.62
C TYR A 95 -26.57 -2.97 -8.65
N ASP A 96 -26.85 -3.46 -9.86
CA ASP A 96 -27.62 -4.70 -10.09
C ASP A 96 -26.74 -5.97 -10.14
N ASP A 97 -25.42 -5.80 -9.99
CA ASP A 97 -24.43 -6.88 -10.10
C ASP A 97 -24.34 -7.76 -8.84
N VAL A 98 -24.76 -7.25 -7.68
CA VAL A 98 -24.90 -8.01 -6.43
C VAL A 98 -26.15 -7.60 -5.65
N LYS A 99 -26.69 -8.52 -4.86
CA LYS A 99 -27.85 -8.23 -4.00
C LYS A 99 -27.40 -7.43 -2.75
N PRO A 100 -28.07 -6.33 -2.38
CA PRO A 100 -27.78 -5.60 -1.15
C PRO A 100 -27.81 -6.50 0.11
N GLY A 101 -26.89 -6.25 1.04
CA GLY A 101 -26.76 -7.03 2.28
C GLY A 101 -26.25 -8.47 2.11
N SER A 102 -25.91 -8.90 0.89
CA SER A 102 -25.35 -10.23 0.65
C SER A 102 -23.91 -10.36 1.17
N PRO A 103 -23.47 -11.58 1.58
CA PRO A 103 -22.08 -11.81 1.95
C PRO A 103 -21.11 -11.49 0.81
N VAL A 104 -19.93 -10.98 1.15
CA VAL A 104 -18.88 -10.67 0.17
C VAL A 104 -17.86 -11.79 0.13
N ASP A 105 -17.70 -12.41 -1.03
CA ASP A 105 -16.61 -13.35 -1.30
C ASP A 105 -15.32 -12.58 -1.60
N PRO A 106 -14.17 -12.95 -0.99
CA PRO A 106 -12.92 -12.26 -1.25
C PRO A 106 -12.33 -12.65 -2.61
N LEU A 107 -12.01 -11.65 -3.43
CA LEU A 107 -11.45 -11.82 -4.77
C LEU A 107 -10.24 -10.89 -4.98
N LEU A 108 -9.17 -11.42 -5.57
CA LEU A 108 -7.96 -10.66 -5.90
C LEU A 108 -8.04 -10.17 -7.34
N PHE A 109 -7.66 -8.91 -7.54
CA PHE A 109 -7.52 -8.35 -8.89
C PHE A 109 -6.40 -9.05 -9.66
N VAL A 110 -6.66 -9.39 -10.91
CA VAL A 110 -5.72 -10.07 -11.82
C VAL A 110 -5.04 -9.04 -12.72
N TRP A 111 -3.73 -8.89 -12.59
CA TRP A 111 -2.97 -7.88 -13.34
C TRP A 111 -2.77 -8.26 -14.81
N GLU A 112 -2.39 -9.51 -15.07
CA GLU A 112 -2.18 -10.05 -16.42
C GLU A 112 -2.89 -11.40 -16.56
N SER A 113 -3.36 -11.72 -17.76
CA SER A 113 -3.98 -13.03 -18.01
C SER A 113 -3.02 -14.17 -17.70
N GLY A 114 -3.48 -15.13 -16.88
CA GLY A 114 -2.69 -16.28 -16.43
C GLY A 114 -2.09 -16.11 -15.04
N ASP A 115 -2.04 -14.90 -14.49
CA ASP A 115 -1.58 -14.66 -13.13
C ASP A 115 -2.43 -15.39 -12.09
N GLU A 116 -3.73 -15.57 -12.36
CA GLU A 116 -4.68 -16.25 -11.47
C GLU A 116 -4.30 -17.71 -11.17
N LYS A 117 -3.41 -18.31 -11.98
CA LYS A 117 -2.87 -19.67 -11.78
C LYS A 117 -1.60 -19.66 -10.92
N GLY A 118 -1.06 -18.49 -10.63
CA GLY A 118 0.17 -18.30 -9.88
C GLY A 118 -0.02 -18.49 -8.37
N PRO A 119 1.08 -18.73 -7.63
CA PRO A 119 1.02 -19.00 -6.20
C PRO A 119 0.53 -17.79 -5.37
N ALA A 120 0.57 -16.58 -5.90
CA ALA A 120 0.03 -15.38 -5.26
C ALA A 120 -1.51 -15.40 -5.16
N TYR A 121 -2.18 -16.11 -6.05
CA TYR A 121 -3.65 -16.19 -6.13
C TYR A 121 -4.21 -17.48 -5.48
N ASP A 122 -3.34 -18.32 -4.93
CA ASP A 122 -3.73 -19.48 -4.13
C ASP A 122 -4.29 -19.05 -2.76
N VAL A 123 -5.60 -18.82 -2.72
CA VAL A 123 -6.32 -18.36 -1.53
C VAL A 123 -7.20 -19.49 -0.98
N ASN A 124 -6.90 -19.93 0.26
CA ASN A 124 -7.76 -20.87 0.97
C ASN A 124 -8.93 -20.14 1.66
N LEU A 125 -10.05 -20.01 0.95
CA LEU A 125 -11.28 -19.38 1.45
C LEU A 125 -11.93 -20.11 2.64
N LYS A 126 -11.65 -21.40 2.81
CA LYS A 126 -12.19 -22.21 3.92
C LYS A 126 -11.51 -21.91 5.25
N ASN A 127 -10.37 -21.22 5.24
CA ASN A 127 -9.68 -20.80 6.46
C ASN A 127 -9.55 -19.28 6.51
N PRO A 128 -10.57 -18.58 7.03
CA PRO A 128 -10.59 -17.12 7.13
C PRO A 128 -9.37 -16.53 7.85
N LYS A 129 -8.67 -17.32 8.68
CA LYS A 129 -7.46 -16.88 9.37
C LYS A 129 -6.30 -16.57 8.44
N ASN A 130 -6.29 -17.15 7.25
CA ASN A 130 -5.21 -17.01 6.27
C ASN A 130 -5.48 -15.90 5.25
N LEU A 131 -6.69 -15.34 5.17
CA LEU A 131 -7.07 -14.37 4.14
C LEU A 131 -6.11 -13.17 4.09
N ARG A 132 -5.86 -12.52 5.24
CA ARG A 132 -4.93 -11.38 5.30
C ARG A 132 -3.50 -11.76 4.85
N ALA A 133 -3.05 -12.98 5.13
CA ALA A 133 -1.74 -13.46 4.69
C ALA A 133 -1.71 -13.73 3.18
N SER A 134 -2.78 -14.30 2.61
CA SER A 134 -2.94 -14.47 1.17
C SER A 134 -2.97 -13.11 0.44
N PHE A 135 -3.71 -12.13 0.97
CA PHE A 135 -3.70 -10.77 0.42
C PHE A 135 -2.30 -10.15 0.45
N ALA A 136 -1.58 -10.29 1.57
CA ALA A 136 -0.20 -9.79 1.67
C ALA A 136 0.72 -10.46 0.64
N LYS A 137 0.61 -11.77 0.44
CA LYS A 137 1.38 -12.51 -0.57
C LYS A 137 1.11 -12.01 -1.99
N TRP A 138 -0.14 -11.72 -2.33
CA TRP A 138 -0.52 -11.12 -3.61
C TRP A 138 -0.01 -9.69 -3.76
N LEU A 139 -0.18 -8.87 -2.72
CA LEU A 139 0.21 -7.47 -2.69
C LEU A 139 1.72 -7.30 -2.92
N THR A 140 2.53 -8.12 -2.24
CA THR A 140 4.00 -8.02 -2.27
C THR A 140 4.65 -8.91 -3.32
N HIS A 141 3.88 -9.54 -4.21
CA HIS A 141 4.44 -10.43 -5.22
C HIS A 141 5.31 -9.64 -6.21
N GLU A 142 6.42 -10.23 -6.66
CA GLU A 142 7.37 -9.57 -7.58
C GLU A 142 6.75 -9.15 -8.93
N LYS A 143 5.69 -9.85 -9.35
CA LYS A 143 4.90 -9.52 -10.55
C LYS A 143 3.83 -8.46 -10.33
N ASN A 144 3.60 -8.02 -9.10
CA ASN A 144 2.66 -6.93 -8.85
C ASN A 144 3.19 -5.64 -9.51
N PRO A 145 2.50 -5.09 -10.51
CA PRO A 145 3.05 -4.00 -11.32
C PRO A 145 3.19 -2.70 -10.52
N ARG A 146 2.39 -2.52 -9.46
CA ARG A 146 2.32 -1.27 -8.71
C ARG A 146 3.16 -1.30 -7.44
N PHE A 147 3.24 -2.43 -6.73
CA PHE A 147 3.91 -2.49 -5.42
C PHE A 147 5.35 -1.94 -5.45
N ALA A 148 6.18 -2.46 -6.35
CA ALA A 148 7.55 -1.99 -6.52
C ALA A 148 7.61 -0.54 -7.07
N ALA A 149 6.75 -0.21 -8.04
CA ALA A 149 6.70 1.12 -8.65
C ALA A 149 6.31 2.21 -7.65
N THR A 150 5.36 1.94 -6.76
CA THR A 150 4.91 2.86 -5.70
C THR A 150 6.05 3.19 -4.75
N ILE A 151 6.76 2.19 -4.24
CA ILE A 151 7.89 2.39 -3.32
C ILE A 151 8.99 3.19 -4.04
N ALA A 152 9.34 2.77 -5.26
CA ALA A 152 10.41 3.39 -6.03
C ALA A 152 10.09 4.84 -6.42
N ASN A 153 8.86 5.15 -6.82
CA ASN A 153 8.42 6.51 -7.16
C ASN A 153 8.45 7.44 -5.94
N ARG A 154 8.10 6.95 -4.75
CA ARG A 154 8.18 7.73 -3.51
C ARG A 154 9.63 8.01 -3.08
N LEU A 155 10.51 7.02 -3.18
CA LEU A 155 11.94 7.23 -2.90
C LEU A 155 12.59 8.16 -3.92
N TRP A 156 12.17 8.07 -5.19
CA TRP A 156 12.56 9.03 -6.23
C TRP A 156 12.11 10.44 -5.86
N LYS A 157 10.83 10.67 -5.55
CA LYS A 157 10.33 11.98 -5.10
C LYS A 157 11.10 12.50 -3.88
N ARG A 158 11.37 11.65 -2.89
CA ARG A 158 12.15 12.03 -1.71
C ARG A 158 13.57 12.46 -2.04
N SER A 159 14.14 11.92 -3.12
CA SER A 159 15.53 12.16 -3.53
C SER A 159 15.67 13.34 -4.50
N PHE A 160 14.69 13.55 -5.38
CA PHE A 160 14.72 14.55 -6.46
C PHE A 160 13.71 15.70 -6.28
N GLY A 161 12.83 15.64 -5.30
CA GLY A 161 11.79 16.64 -5.02
C GLY A 161 10.50 16.49 -5.84
N LEU A 162 10.52 15.72 -6.93
CA LEU A 162 9.37 15.44 -7.79
C LEU A 162 9.31 13.95 -8.14
N GLY A 163 8.12 13.34 -8.06
CA GLY A 163 7.90 11.96 -8.50
C GLY A 163 8.03 11.80 -10.01
N VAL A 164 8.39 10.60 -10.48
CA VAL A 164 8.30 10.25 -11.90
C VAL A 164 6.84 10.28 -12.37
N LYS A 165 5.93 9.91 -11.47
CA LYS A 165 4.50 10.14 -11.63
C LYS A 165 3.95 10.92 -10.43
N GLU A 166 3.09 11.89 -10.71
CA GLU A 166 2.34 12.65 -9.71
C GLU A 166 0.84 12.63 -10.10
N PRO A 167 -0.07 12.59 -9.12
CA PRO A 167 0.19 12.42 -7.68
C PRO A 167 0.69 11.00 -7.33
N LEU A 168 1.27 10.81 -6.15
CA LEU A 168 1.84 9.52 -5.72
C LEU A 168 0.77 8.46 -5.41
N GLU A 169 -0.47 8.92 -5.24
CA GLU A 169 -1.67 8.16 -4.89
C GLU A 169 -2.54 7.81 -6.10
N ASP A 170 -2.09 8.15 -7.31
CA ASP A 170 -2.72 7.77 -8.58
C ASP A 170 -1.68 7.04 -9.42
N LEU A 171 -1.43 5.77 -9.13
CA LEU A 171 -0.54 4.89 -9.91
C LEU A 171 -1.36 3.84 -10.68
N ASP A 172 -2.65 4.12 -10.93
CA ASP A 172 -3.53 3.18 -11.60
C ASP A 172 -3.06 2.86 -13.02
N ASP A 173 -2.56 3.88 -13.72
CA ASP A 173 -1.96 3.77 -15.04
C ASP A 173 -0.51 4.33 -15.01
N LEU A 174 0.45 3.40 -15.00
CA LEU A 174 1.88 3.70 -15.01
C LEU A 174 2.34 4.34 -16.33
N SER A 175 1.62 4.12 -17.43
CA SER A 175 1.95 4.66 -18.76
C SER A 175 1.75 6.17 -18.83
N LYS A 176 0.91 6.72 -17.95
CA LYS A 176 0.67 8.18 -17.78
C LYS A 176 1.73 8.88 -16.91
N SER A 177 2.83 8.22 -16.56
CA SER A 177 3.94 8.88 -15.84
C SER A 177 4.73 9.80 -16.78
N SER A 178 5.46 10.77 -16.21
CA SER A 178 6.28 11.70 -17.02
C SER A 178 7.39 10.98 -17.80
N ASN A 179 7.81 9.82 -17.31
CA ASN A 179 8.75 8.92 -17.98
C ASN A 179 8.43 7.45 -17.62
N PRO A 180 7.59 6.76 -18.42
CA PRO A 180 7.19 5.38 -18.14
C PRO A 180 8.34 4.38 -18.12
N ALA A 181 9.31 4.54 -19.02
CA ALA A 181 10.49 3.68 -19.07
C ALA A 181 11.34 3.82 -17.79
N LEU A 182 11.48 5.04 -17.25
CA LEU A 182 12.15 5.26 -15.97
C LEU A 182 11.39 4.62 -14.81
N LEU A 183 10.07 4.82 -14.72
CA LEU A 183 9.28 4.25 -13.64
C LEU A 183 9.33 2.71 -13.65
N GLN A 184 9.24 2.11 -14.83
CA GLN A 184 9.39 0.66 -15.00
C GLN A 184 10.79 0.19 -14.56
N LEU A 185 11.85 0.88 -14.98
CA LEU A 185 13.22 0.55 -14.58
C LEU A 185 13.39 0.65 -13.06
N LEU A 186 12.88 1.71 -12.43
CA LEU A 186 12.94 1.88 -10.97
C LEU A 186 12.19 0.74 -10.24
N GLY A 187 11.03 0.32 -10.74
CA GLY A 187 10.32 -0.86 -10.22
C GLY A 187 11.16 -2.14 -10.33
N GLN A 188 11.80 -2.38 -11.48
CA GLN A 188 12.69 -3.53 -11.67
C GLN A 188 13.91 -3.49 -10.73
N VAL A 189 14.51 -2.31 -10.51
CA VAL A 189 15.62 -2.16 -9.56
C VAL A 189 15.15 -2.47 -8.14
N MET A 190 13.95 -2.01 -7.75
CA MET A 190 13.38 -2.30 -6.43
C MET A 190 13.18 -3.81 -6.21
N VAL A 191 12.64 -4.52 -7.20
CA VAL A 191 12.50 -6.00 -7.14
C VAL A 191 13.87 -6.67 -7.08
N LYS A 192 14.84 -6.26 -7.91
CA LYS A 192 16.20 -6.82 -7.90
C LYS A 192 16.97 -6.56 -6.61
N ALA A 193 16.66 -5.47 -5.91
CA ALA A 193 17.18 -5.16 -4.60
C ALA A 193 16.46 -5.94 -3.48
N ASP A 194 15.55 -6.86 -3.81
CA ASP A 194 14.74 -7.62 -2.85
C ASP A 194 14.00 -6.71 -1.85
N PHE A 195 13.50 -5.58 -2.36
CA PHE A 195 12.85 -4.53 -1.57
C PHE A 195 13.71 -3.93 -0.44
N ASP A 196 15.04 -4.11 -0.47
CA ASP A 196 15.97 -3.41 0.42
C ASP A 196 16.06 -1.92 0.02
N LEU A 197 15.43 -1.08 0.84
CA LEU A 197 15.39 0.37 0.61
C LEU A 197 16.78 1.00 0.63
N ARG A 198 17.71 0.49 1.44
CA ARG A 198 19.08 1.02 1.52
C ARG A 198 19.85 0.67 0.26
N GLU A 199 19.71 -0.55 -0.24
CA GLU A 199 20.36 -0.96 -1.48
C GLU A 199 19.79 -0.21 -2.68
N PHE A 200 18.45 -0.06 -2.76
CA PHE A 200 17.82 0.76 -3.79
C PHE A 200 18.33 2.21 -3.76
N GLN A 201 18.38 2.84 -2.58
CA GLN A 201 18.91 4.18 -2.42
C GLN A 201 20.40 4.27 -2.78
N ARG A 202 21.20 3.26 -2.44
CA ARG A 202 22.61 3.17 -2.85
C ARG A 202 22.72 3.21 -4.37
N VAL A 203 21.93 2.42 -5.10
CA VAL A 203 21.89 2.44 -6.56
C VAL A 203 21.46 3.83 -7.06
N LEU A 204 20.35 4.36 -6.53
CA LEU A 204 19.79 5.65 -6.94
C LEU A 204 20.79 6.80 -6.78
N PHE A 205 21.47 6.88 -5.65
CA PHE A 205 22.44 7.94 -5.34
C PHE A 205 23.76 7.81 -6.10
N ASN A 206 24.04 6.65 -6.71
CA ASN A 206 25.20 6.46 -7.58
C ASN A 206 24.84 6.63 -9.08
N THR A 207 23.62 7.07 -9.41
CA THR A 207 23.25 7.37 -10.80
C THR A 207 23.85 8.71 -11.25
N LYS A 208 24.10 8.82 -12.57
CA LYS A 208 24.46 10.12 -13.18
C LYS A 208 23.39 11.19 -12.96
N ALA A 209 22.12 10.80 -12.90
CA ALA A 209 21.01 11.71 -12.68
C ALA A 209 21.08 12.37 -11.29
N TYR A 210 21.35 11.58 -10.24
CA TYR A 210 21.47 12.11 -8.88
C TYR A 210 22.78 12.91 -8.67
N GLN A 211 23.87 12.47 -9.30
CA GLN A 211 25.19 13.12 -9.21
C GLN A 211 25.33 14.34 -10.15
N ALA A 212 24.31 14.63 -10.97
CA ALA A 212 24.32 15.80 -11.82
C ALA A 212 24.28 17.08 -10.97
N LYS A 213 24.96 18.14 -11.42
CA LYS A 213 24.83 19.44 -10.78
C LYS A 213 23.40 19.94 -10.96
N ALA A 214 22.68 20.14 -9.86
CA ALA A 214 21.48 20.97 -9.88
C ALA A 214 21.91 22.35 -10.39
N SER A 215 21.25 22.87 -11.43
CA SER A 215 21.60 24.16 -12.05
C SER A 215 21.85 25.21 -10.97
N VAL A 216 22.95 25.95 -11.09
CA VAL A 216 23.15 27.19 -10.35
C VAL A 216 21.99 28.11 -10.71
N SER A 217 21.19 28.56 -9.73
CA SER A 217 20.47 29.82 -9.92
C SER A 217 21.53 30.85 -10.32
N PRO A 218 21.36 31.57 -11.44
CA PRO A 218 22.26 32.66 -11.77
C PRO A 218 22.35 33.60 -10.57
N PRO A 219 23.52 34.18 -10.26
CA PRO A 219 23.61 35.31 -9.34
C PRO A 219 22.54 36.35 -9.71
N ILE A 220 21.95 37.01 -8.70
CA ILE A 220 20.97 38.08 -8.92
C ILE A 220 21.61 39.10 -9.88
N GLY A 221 21.00 39.27 -11.06
CA GLY A 221 21.46 40.18 -12.12
C GLY A 221 22.01 39.51 -13.38
N ASP A 222 22.20 38.19 -13.41
CA ASP A 222 22.79 37.47 -14.55
C ASP A 222 21.79 36.60 -15.35
N ILE A 223 20.47 36.72 -15.11
CA ILE A 223 19.44 35.90 -15.79
C ILE A 223 19.53 35.99 -17.32
N ASP A 224 19.82 37.17 -17.87
CA ASP A 224 19.86 37.40 -19.32
C ASP A 224 21.00 36.66 -20.04
N LYS A 225 21.99 36.13 -19.30
CA LYS A 225 23.10 35.33 -19.87
C LYS A 225 22.78 33.85 -20.00
N TYR A 226 21.66 33.39 -19.47
CA TYR A 226 21.25 31.99 -19.42
C TYR A 226 19.93 31.73 -20.16
N LEU A 227 19.40 32.73 -20.88
CA LEU A 227 18.30 32.65 -21.85
C LEU A 227 18.87 32.73 -23.28
#